data_AF-K2DAY0-F1
#
_entry.id   AF-K2DAY0-F1
#
_cell.length_a   1.000
_cell.length_b   1.000
_cell.length_c   1.000
_cell.angle_alpha   90.00
_cell.angle_beta   90.00
_cell.angle_gamma   90.00
#
_symmetry.space_group_name_H-M   'P 1'
#
loop_
_entity.id
_entity.type
_entity.pdbx_description
1 polymer ?
#
loop_
_entity_poly.entity_id
_entity_poly.type
_entity_poly.pdbx_seq_one_letter_code
_entity_poly.pdbx_strand_id
1 'polypeptide(L)'
;MYVIAKDAATNTLTVGSYEEALKDSFEVSDLSWVGRDSFTNTDEIKCDVRIRHLGKLTACVVKKSADGHLTVGLSGKIFGVAPGQSAVFYKGEEVLGGGPII
;
A
#
# COMPACT_ATOMS: atom_id res chain seq x y z
N MET A 1 8.21 -0.32 21.81
CA MET A 1 6.90 -0.99 21.74
C MET A 1 6.06 -0.24 20.73
N TYR A 2 5.51 -0.94 19.75
CA TYR A 2 4.67 -0.38 18.69
C TYR A 2 3.41 -1.23 18.53
N VAL A 3 2.30 -0.64 18.07
CA VAL A 3 1.09 -1.38 17.71
C VAL A 3 1.31 -1.99 16.32
N ILE A 4 1.21 -3.32 16.21
CA ILE A 4 1.46 -4.06 14.97
C ILE A 4 0.18 -4.61 14.33
N ALA A 5 -0.90 -4.75 15.12
CA ALA A 5 -2.21 -5.13 14.62
C ALA A 5 -3.32 -4.62 15.55
N LYS A 6 -4.50 -4.43 14.98
CA LYS A 6 -5.73 -4.11 15.70
C LYS A 6 -6.84 -5.03 15.20
N ASP A 7 -7.51 -5.71 16.12
CA ASP A 7 -8.73 -6.45 15.85
C ASP A 7 -9.89 -5.74 16.54
N ALA A 8 -10.77 -5.14 15.74
CA ALA A 8 -11.93 -4.41 16.23
C ALA A 8 -13.05 -5.34 16.71
N ALA A 9 -13.14 -6.58 16.21
CA ALA A 9 -14.19 -7.53 16.59
C ALA A 9 -13.95 -8.06 18.01
N THR A 10 -12.69 -8.29 18.37
CA THR A 10 -12.31 -8.76 19.71
C THR A 10 -11.81 -7.65 20.64
N ASN A 11 -11.74 -6.41 20.15
CA ASN A 11 -11.14 -5.26 20.84
C ASN A 11 -9.69 -5.53 21.32
N THR A 12 -8.91 -6.22 20.47
CA THR A 12 -7.53 -6.63 20.77
C THR A 12 -6.53 -5.73 20.07
N LEU A 13 -5.51 -5.28 20.79
CA LEU A 13 -4.33 -4.60 20.25
C LEU A 13 -3.12 -5.50 20.41
N THR A 14 -2.46 -5.82 19.30
CA THR A 14 -1.20 -6.56 19.32
C THR A 14 -0.05 -5.55 19.30
N VAL A 15 0.86 -5.67 20.26
CA VAL A 15 2.07 -4.84 20.36
C VAL A 15 3.32 -5.67 20.17
N GLY A 16 4.32 -5.08 19.51
CA GLY A 16 5.59 -5.75 19.21
C GLY A 16 6.78 -4.79 19.13
N SER A 17 7.89 -5.34 18.66
CA SER A 17 9.10 -4.59 18.34
C SER A 17 8.92 -3.73 17.08
N TYR A 18 9.91 -2.88 16.81
CA TYR A 18 9.93 -2.08 15.57
C TYR A 18 10.01 -2.98 14.33
N GLU A 19 10.81 -4.05 14.39
CA GLU A 19 11.03 -4.95 13.26
C GLU A 19 9.76 -5.73 12.87
N GLU A 20 8.94 -6.09 13.86
CA GLU A 20 7.63 -6.72 13.67
C GLU A 20 6.57 -5.78 13.10
N ALA A 21 6.76 -4.46 13.26
CA ALA A 21 5.88 -3.43 12.71
C ALA A 21 6.21 -3.07 11.25
N LEU A 22 7.31 -3.61 10.71
CA LEU A 22 7.69 -3.40 9.32
C LEU A 22 6.93 -4.35 8.39
N LYS A 23 6.40 -3.81 7.29
CA LYS A 23 5.70 -4.56 6.25
C LYS A 23 6.43 -4.43 4.92
N ASP A 24 6.47 -5.52 4.16
CA ASP A 24 7.02 -5.58 2.80
C ASP A 24 5.92 -5.62 1.73
N SER A 25 4.66 -5.77 2.12
CA SER A 25 3.53 -5.84 1.22
C SER A 25 2.24 -5.42 1.91
N PHE A 26 1.26 -4.98 1.10
CA PHE A 26 -0.09 -4.65 1.53
C PHE A 26 -1.08 -4.66 0.38
N GLU A 27 -2.36 -4.57 0.70
CA GLU A 27 -3.45 -4.55 -0.28
C GLU A 27 -4.14 -3.19 -0.32
N VAL A 28 -4.66 -2.85 -1.50
CA VAL A 28 -5.37 -1.60 -1.76
C VAL A 28 -6.69 -1.91 -2.45
N SER A 29 -7.79 -1.32 -1.97
CA SER A 29 -9.10 -1.38 -2.61
C SER A 29 -9.45 -0.06 -3.31
N ASP A 30 -10.58 -0.06 -4.03
CA ASP A 30 -11.26 1.14 -4.54
C ASP A 30 -10.35 2.13 -5.26
N LEU A 31 -9.54 1.61 -6.16
CA LEU A 31 -8.51 2.40 -6.79
C LEU A 31 -9.10 3.49 -7.71
N SER A 32 -8.68 4.72 -7.47
CA SER A 32 -8.98 5.88 -8.31
C SER A 32 -7.77 6.21 -9.19
N TRP A 33 -7.92 6.09 -10.50
CA TRP A 33 -6.91 6.50 -11.49
C TRP A 33 -7.07 7.98 -11.85
N VAL A 34 -5.96 8.70 -11.95
CA VAL A 34 -5.96 10.12 -12.40
C VAL A 34 -6.00 10.20 -13.93
N GLY A 35 -5.49 9.18 -14.62
CA GLY A 35 -5.41 9.11 -16.08
C GLY A 35 -5.98 7.82 -16.65
N ARG A 36 -5.28 7.23 -17.64
CA ARG A 36 -5.65 5.92 -18.16
C ARG A 36 -5.38 4.84 -17.12
N ASP A 37 -6.25 3.83 -17.08
CA ASP A 37 -6.00 2.62 -16.30
C ASP A 37 -4.67 2.00 -16.75
N SER A 38 -3.68 2.05 -15.86
CA SER A 38 -2.33 1.59 -16.15
C SER A 38 -2.24 0.06 -16.27
N PHE A 39 -3.30 -0.68 -15.91
CA PHE A 39 -3.40 -2.14 -16.10
C PHE A 39 -4.03 -2.54 -17.45
N THR A 40 -4.34 -1.59 -18.34
CA THR A 40 -5.00 -1.92 -19.62
C THR A 40 -4.24 -2.97 -20.46
N ASN A 41 -2.91 -3.02 -20.36
CA ASN A 41 -2.06 -3.93 -21.13
C ASN A 41 -1.10 -4.78 -20.28
N THR A 42 -1.28 -4.80 -18.95
CA THR A 42 -0.36 -5.52 -18.04
C THR A 42 -1.04 -5.81 -16.72
N ASP A 43 -0.67 -6.91 -16.07
CA ASP A 43 -1.11 -7.28 -14.72
C ASP A 43 -0.14 -6.78 -13.63
N GLU A 44 1.01 -6.22 -14.02
CA GLU A 44 2.08 -5.78 -13.11
C GLU A 44 2.61 -4.39 -13.50
N ILE A 45 2.69 -3.49 -12.53
CA ILE A 45 3.25 -2.14 -12.71
C ILE A 45 4.38 -1.92 -11.72
N LYS A 46 5.55 -1.50 -12.23
CA LYS A 46 6.66 -0.99 -11.41
C LYS A 46 6.52 0.52 -11.25
N CYS A 47 6.39 0.99 -10.01
CA CYS A 47 6.16 2.39 -9.68
C CYS A 47 6.65 2.70 -8.26
N ASP A 48 6.55 3.95 -7.84
CA ASP A 48 6.78 4.36 -6.46
C ASP A 48 5.45 4.53 -5.72
N VAL A 49 5.40 4.15 -4.45
CA VAL A 49 4.22 4.36 -3.60
C VAL A 49 4.51 5.30 -2.45
N ARG A 50 3.51 6.10 -2.10
CA ARG A 50 3.48 6.95 -0.91
C ARG A 50 2.26 6.57 -0.07
N ILE A 51 2.51 6.04 1.13
CA ILE A 51 1.45 5.59 2.05
C ILE A 51 1.06 6.62 3.12
N ARG A 52 1.81 7.73 3.22
CA ARG A 52 1.55 8.80 4.19
C ARG A 52 1.77 10.17 3.58
N HIS A 53 0.96 11.15 3.98
CA HIS A 53 1.18 12.53 3.59
C HIS A 53 2.59 12.98 3.99
N LEU A 54 3.32 13.61 3.08
CA LEU A 54 4.74 13.99 3.27
C LEU A 54 5.70 12.80 3.50
N GLY A 55 5.26 11.56 3.25
CA GLY A 55 6.12 10.38 3.27
C GLY A 55 7.13 10.32 2.13
N LYS A 56 8.13 9.45 2.28
CA LYS A 56 9.07 9.11 1.21
C LYS A 56 8.37 8.24 0.16
N LEU A 57 8.77 8.41 -1.09
CA LEU A 57 8.45 7.48 -2.16
C LEU A 57 9.23 6.19 -1.93
N THR A 58 8.54 5.06 -2.07
CA THR A 58 9.14 3.73 -1.94
C THR A 58 8.88 2.95 -3.22
N ALA A 59 9.94 2.45 -3.84
CA ALA A 59 9.83 1.62 -5.04
C ALA A 59 9.02 0.36 -4.73
N CYS A 60 8.03 0.08 -5.58
CA CYS A 60 7.11 -1.02 -5.40
C CYS A 60 6.69 -1.65 -6.74
N VAL A 61 6.10 -2.82 -6.62
CA VAL A 61 5.49 -3.57 -7.71
C VAL A 61 4.04 -3.79 -7.36
N VAL A 62 3.13 -3.28 -8.19
CA VAL A 62 1.69 -3.37 -7.99
C VAL A 62 1.12 -4.42 -8.93
N LYS A 63 0.35 -5.36 -8.38
CA LYS A 63 -0.28 -6.45 -9.12
C LYS A 63 -1.78 -6.44 -8.91
N LYS A 64 -2.53 -6.72 -9.97
CA LYS A 64 -3.97 -6.90 -9.86
C LYS A 64 -4.27 -8.28 -9.28
N SER A 65 -5.00 -8.32 -8.18
CA SER A 65 -5.52 -9.56 -7.61
C SER A 65 -6.77 -10.03 -8.37
N ALA A 66 -7.08 -11.32 -8.28
CA ALA A 66 -8.29 -11.91 -8.88
C ALA A 66 -9.58 -11.28 -8.36
N ASP A 67 -9.54 -10.77 -7.12
CA ASP A 67 -10.69 -10.23 -6.41
C ASP A 67 -10.94 -8.74 -6.70
N GLY A 68 -10.16 -8.14 -7.61
CA GLY A 68 -10.26 -6.73 -7.98
C GLY A 68 -9.46 -5.77 -7.09
N HIS A 69 -8.81 -6.27 -6.04
CA HIS A 69 -7.85 -5.53 -5.22
C HIS A 69 -6.49 -5.43 -5.92
N LEU A 70 -5.63 -4.52 -5.43
CA LEU A 70 -4.23 -4.47 -5.83
C LEU A 70 -3.33 -4.95 -4.69
N THR A 71 -2.43 -5.88 -5.00
CA THR A 71 -1.35 -6.29 -4.10
C THR A 71 -0.11 -5.45 -4.41
N VAL A 72 0.39 -4.74 -3.41
CA VAL A 72 1.59 -3.90 -3.51
C VAL A 72 2.74 -4.62 -2.83
N GLY A 73 3.75 -5.02 -3.60
CA GLY A 73 5.03 -5.52 -3.08
C GLY A 73 6.06 -4.40 -3.01
N LEU A 74 6.59 -4.12 -1.82
CA LEU A 74 7.58 -3.07 -1.58
C LEU A 74 8.99 -3.61 -1.78
N SER A 75 9.87 -2.79 -2.38
CA SER A 75 11.29 -3.15 -2.53
C SER A 75 12.07 -3.13 -1.21
N GLY A 76 11.48 -2.59 -0.15
CA GLY A 76 12.04 -2.58 1.20
C GLY A 76 10.94 -2.53 2.24
N LYS A 77 11.23 -2.98 3.47
CA LYS A 77 10.23 -2.97 4.53
C LYS A 77 9.96 -1.55 5.02
N ILE A 78 8.70 -1.16 5.12
CA ILE A 78 8.30 0.15 5.62
C ILE A 78 7.47 0.04 6.89
N PHE A 79 7.64 1.00 7.78
CA PHE A 79 6.86 1.12 9.01
C PHE A 79 5.58 1.91 8.74
N GLY A 80 4.49 1.50 9.38
CA GLY A 80 3.26 2.29 9.45
C GLY A 80 2.29 2.08 8.29
N VAL A 81 2.37 0.94 7.59
CA VAL A 81 1.27 0.47 6.75
C VAL A 81 0.08 0.16 7.67
N ALA A 82 -1.00 0.93 7.55
CA ALA A 82 -2.18 0.78 8.38
C ALA A 82 -3.46 0.87 7.54
N PRO A 83 -4.46 0.02 7.78
CA PRO A 83 -5.76 0.11 7.12
C PRO A 83 -6.39 1.49 7.29
N GLY A 84 -6.98 2.01 6.22
CA GLY A 84 -7.61 3.33 6.16
C GLY A 84 -6.67 4.49 5.78
N GLN A 85 -5.36 4.28 5.70
CA GLN A 85 -4.47 5.23 5.03
C GLN A 85 -4.58 5.09 3.50
N SER A 86 -4.30 6.17 2.77
CA SER A 86 -4.29 6.12 1.30
C SER A 86 -2.89 5.81 0.78
N ALA A 87 -2.82 4.82 -0.11
CA ALA A 87 -1.64 4.56 -0.93
C ALA A 87 -1.79 5.32 -2.26
N VAL A 88 -0.82 6.20 -2.56
CA VAL A 88 -0.76 6.94 -3.82
C VAL A 88 0.44 6.47 -4.63
N PHE A 89 0.21 6.11 -5.89
CA PHE A 89 1.19 5.55 -6.81
C PHE A 89 1.70 6.60 -7.79
N TYR A 90 3.01 6.60 -8.02
CA TYR A 90 3.74 7.57 -8.81
C TYR A 90 4.65 6.87 -9.82
N LYS A 91 4.77 7.43 -11.01
CA LYS A 91 5.75 7.01 -12.02
C LYS A 91 6.60 8.20 -12.41
N GLY A 92 7.76 8.35 -11.77
CA GLY A 92 8.54 9.58 -11.85
C GLY A 92 7.76 10.74 -11.22
N GLU A 93 7.43 11.75 -12.02
CA GLU A 93 6.66 12.92 -11.56
C GLU A 93 5.14 12.78 -11.78
N GLU A 94 4.70 11.72 -12.48
CA GLU A 94 3.29 11.49 -12.77
C GLU A 94 2.59 10.75 -11.63
N VAL A 95 1.41 11.22 -11.23
CA VAL A 95 0.52 10.50 -10.31
C VAL A 95 -0.32 9.52 -11.13
N LEU A 96 -0.16 8.23 -10.87
CA LEU A 96 -0.95 7.19 -11.54
C LEU A 96 -2.37 7.13 -10.96
N GLY A 97 -2.45 7.12 -9.63
CA GLY A 97 -3.71 6.94 -8.90
C GLY A 97 -3.47 6.59 -7.45
N GLY A 98 -4.54 6.20 -6.75
CA GLY A 98 -4.44 5.76 -5.37
C GLY A 98 -5.74 5.21 -4.82
N GLY A 99 -5.64 4.61 -3.64
CA GLY A 99 -6.78 4.01 -2.95
C GLY A 99 -6.50 3.76 -1.47
N PRO A 100 -7.52 3.44 -0.67
CA PRO A 100 -7.35 3.05 0.72
C PRO A 100 -6.62 1.70 0.85
N ILE A 101 -5.69 1.64 1.80
CA ILE A 101 -5.06 0.41 2.28
C ILE A 101 -6.10 -0.35 3.11
N ILE A 102 -6.22 -1.65 2.88
CA ILE A 102 -7.12 -2.55 3.62
C ILE A 102 -6.35 -3.53 4.51
#